data_AF-A0A1V6QD38-F1
#
_entry.id   AF-A0A1V6QD38-F1
#
_cell.length_a   1.000
_cell.length_b   1.000
_cell.length_c   1.000
_cell.angle_alpha   90.00
_cell.angle_beta   90.00
_cell.angle_gamma   90.00
#
_symmetry.space_group_name_H-M   'P 1'
#
loop_
_entity.id
_entity.type
_entity.pdbx_description
1 polymer ?
#
loop_
_entity_poly.entity_id
_entity_poly.type
_entity_poly.pdbx_seq_one_letter_code
_entity_poly.pdbx_strand_id
1 'polypeptide(L)'
;MQIPKPLLPALFALTANALFDCNTDQHAFDPATGKFVVHFTSARDSHYNGNEPWIRICRPNSSGTWDNIDPLGIPCDTAGAKTFSPSQTGLKGDLKVGLGDACASIGRLAGSYLEYKSVFVDLDGDYGNGDVCGKRDHGRSCQLSL
;
A
#
# COMPACT_ATOMS: atom_id res chain seq x y z
N MET A 1 22.37 -14.19 -46.34
CA MET A 1 22.52 -12.90 -45.64
C MET A 1 21.54 -12.88 -44.48
N GLN A 2 22.01 -13.00 -43.24
CA GLN A 2 21.20 -12.91 -42.03
C GLN A 2 21.16 -11.44 -41.57
N ILE A 3 19.96 -10.89 -41.44
CA ILE A 3 19.72 -9.56 -40.89
C ILE A 3 19.81 -9.68 -39.36
N PRO A 4 20.65 -8.93 -38.64
CA PRO A 4 20.69 -8.98 -37.19
C PRO A 4 19.44 -8.31 -36.61
N LYS A 5 18.76 -9.02 -35.71
CA LYS A 5 17.64 -8.50 -34.91
C LYS A 5 18.15 -7.39 -33.97
N PRO A 6 17.44 -6.25 -33.85
CA PRO A 6 17.79 -5.25 -32.85
C PRO A 6 17.45 -5.80 -31.46
N LEU A 7 18.46 -5.84 -30.59
CA LEU A 7 18.27 -5.99 -29.15
C LEU A 7 17.57 -4.73 -28.65
N LEU A 8 16.32 -4.86 -28.19
CA LEU A 8 15.66 -3.79 -27.45
C LEU A 8 16.43 -3.54 -26.14
N PRO A 9 16.64 -2.28 -25.76
CA PRO A 9 17.21 -1.95 -24.45
C PRO A 9 16.23 -2.35 -23.36
N ALA A 10 16.71 -3.12 -22.38
CA ALA A 10 15.99 -3.38 -21.14
C ALA A 10 15.72 -2.02 -20.46
N LEU A 11 14.46 -1.60 -20.46
CA LEU A 11 13.98 -0.52 -19.61
C LEU A 11 14.21 -0.94 -18.16
N PHE A 12 15.23 -0.38 -17.53
CA PHE A 12 15.37 -0.44 -16.08
C PHE A 12 14.18 0.32 -15.50
N ALA A 13 13.16 -0.41 -15.05
CA ALA A 13 12.12 0.15 -14.20
C ALA A 13 12.81 0.63 -12.92
N LEU A 14 12.90 1.96 -12.75
CA LEU A 14 13.29 2.56 -11.49
C LEU A 14 12.18 2.19 -10.49
N THR A 15 12.46 1.19 -9.66
CA THR A 15 11.60 0.85 -8.53
C THR A 15 11.50 2.09 -7.65
N ALA A 16 10.33 2.70 -7.57
CA ALA A 16 10.10 3.83 -6.70
C ALA A 16 10.48 3.43 -5.27
N ASN A 17 11.37 4.20 -4.63
CA ASN A 17 11.87 3.91 -3.29
C ASN A 17 10.80 4.28 -2.24
N ALA A 18 9.84 3.38 -2.04
CA ALA A 18 9.00 3.37 -0.85
C ALA A 18 9.84 3.00 0.38
N LEU A 19 9.69 3.74 1.49
CA LEU A 19 10.44 3.48 2.73
C LEU A 19 10.03 2.19 3.44
N PHE A 20 8.79 1.72 3.23
CA PHE A 20 8.27 0.53 3.88
C PHE A 20 8.30 -0.68 2.94
N ASP A 21 8.83 -1.80 3.43
CA ASP A 21 8.84 -3.11 2.79
C ASP A 21 8.25 -4.18 3.72
N CYS A 22 7.55 -5.15 3.13
CA CYS A 22 6.84 -6.16 3.91
C CYS A 22 7.76 -7.10 4.68
N ASN A 23 9.01 -7.32 4.26
CA ASN A 23 9.89 -8.26 4.94
C ASN A 23 10.79 -7.57 5.99
N THR A 24 11.01 -6.27 5.89
CA THR A 24 11.85 -5.51 6.85
C THR A 24 11.02 -4.71 7.85
N ASP A 25 9.90 -4.13 7.43
CA ASP A 25 9.18 -3.12 8.20
C ASP A 25 7.82 -3.59 8.71
N GLN A 26 7.29 -4.71 8.20
CA GLN A 26 5.98 -5.22 8.62
C GLN A 26 6.06 -6.02 9.93
N HIS A 27 6.36 -5.33 11.02
CA HIS A 27 6.46 -5.89 12.37
C HIS A 27 5.15 -5.80 13.18
N ALA A 28 4.14 -5.10 12.66
CA ALA A 28 2.86 -4.92 13.35
C ALA A 28 1.99 -6.19 13.34
N PHE A 29 2.20 -7.09 12.39
CA PHE A 29 1.41 -8.30 12.21
C PHE A 29 2.28 -9.42 11.67
N ASP A 30 2.08 -10.63 12.18
CA ASP A 30 2.69 -11.85 11.62
C ASP A 30 1.93 -12.33 10.37
N PRO A 31 2.60 -13.03 9.43
CA PRO A 31 1.95 -13.69 8.31
C PRO A 31 0.87 -14.68 8.78
N ALA A 32 -0.37 -14.49 8.34
CA ALA A 32 -1.50 -15.33 8.75
C ALA A 32 -2.34 -15.77 7.54
N THR A 33 -2.61 -17.08 7.42
CA THR A 33 -3.40 -17.62 6.32
C THR A 33 -4.78 -16.96 6.23
N GLY A 34 -5.17 -16.57 5.01
CA GLY A 34 -6.45 -15.89 4.76
C GLY A 34 -6.45 -14.40 5.16
N LYS A 35 -5.31 -13.84 5.56
CA LYS A 35 -5.13 -12.42 5.85
C LYS A 35 -4.18 -11.77 4.85
N PHE A 36 -4.23 -10.45 4.77
CA PHE A 36 -3.23 -9.61 4.11
C PHE A 36 -3.07 -8.32 4.92
N VAL A 37 -1.96 -7.63 4.71
CA VAL A 37 -1.73 -6.31 5.33
C VAL A 37 -1.69 -5.26 4.24
N VAL A 38 -2.28 -4.10 4.50
CA VAL A 38 -2.10 -2.89 3.69
C VAL A 38 -1.39 -1.86 4.56
N HIS A 39 -0.26 -1.37 4.09
CA HIS A 39 0.38 -0.18 4.63
C HIS A 39 -0.03 1.02 3.80
N PHE A 40 -0.56 2.07 4.42
CA PHE A 40 -0.86 3.35 3.76
C PHE A 40 0.05 4.45 4.29
N THR A 41 0.74 5.12 3.38
CA THR A 41 1.67 6.22 3.67
C THR A 41 1.09 7.54 3.18
N SER A 42 1.13 8.57 4.03
CA SER A 42 0.73 9.93 3.67
C SER A 42 1.77 10.61 2.78
N ALA A 43 1.40 11.67 2.07
CA ALA A 43 2.32 12.48 1.26
C ALA A 43 3.50 13.00 2.08
N ARG A 44 3.23 13.46 3.31
CA ARG A 44 4.24 13.99 4.25
C ARG A 44 5.32 12.96 4.59
N ASP A 45 4.93 11.71 4.74
CA ASP A 45 5.82 10.61 5.13
C ASP A 45 6.32 9.82 3.91
N SER A 46 5.96 10.26 2.70
CA SER A 46 6.25 9.58 1.46
C SER A 46 7.59 10.01 0.87
N HIS A 47 8.33 9.01 0.38
CA HIS A 47 9.46 9.19 -0.54
C HIS A 47 9.14 8.61 -1.94
N TYR A 48 7.88 8.29 -2.18
CA TYR A 48 7.40 7.72 -3.43
C TYR A 48 7.12 8.84 -4.45
N ASN A 49 7.75 8.75 -5.62
CA ASN A 49 7.49 9.54 -6.84
C ASN A 49 6.81 10.91 -6.62
N GLY A 50 7.55 11.92 -6.17
CA GLY A 50 7.02 13.27 -5.97
C GLY A 50 6.34 13.48 -4.61
N ASN A 51 6.55 12.57 -3.65
CA ASN A 51 5.98 12.58 -2.30
C ASN A 51 4.45 12.44 -2.31
N GLU A 52 3.91 11.66 -3.23
CA GLU A 52 2.48 11.33 -3.24
C GLU A 52 2.17 10.25 -2.19
N PRO A 53 0.94 10.20 -1.63
CA PRO A 53 0.50 9.06 -0.85
C PRO A 53 0.56 7.77 -1.67
N TRP A 54 0.74 6.65 -0.99
CA TRP A 54 0.82 5.34 -1.64
C TRP A 54 0.46 4.23 -0.67
N ILE A 55 0.05 3.10 -1.22
CA ILE A 55 -0.14 1.86 -0.46
C ILE A 55 0.86 0.79 -0.86
N ARG A 56 1.16 -0.10 0.07
CA ARG A 56 1.79 -1.40 -0.23
C ARG A 56 1.00 -2.51 0.45
N ILE A 57 0.94 -3.65 -0.22
CA ILE A 57 0.14 -4.80 0.20
C ILE A 57 1.09 -5.97 0.47
N CYS A 58 1.04 -6.50 1.68
CA CYS A 58 1.81 -7.66 2.11
C CYS A 58 0.88 -8.88 2.15
N ARG A 59 1.21 -9.91 1.36
CA ARG A 59 0.44 -11.17 1.35
C ARG A 59 1.30 -12.30 1.90
N PRO A 60 0.80 -13.10 2.86
CA PRO A 60 1.54 -14.25 3.37
C PRO A 60 1.82 -15.25 2.23
N ASN A 61 3.05 -15.74 2.16
CA ASN A 61 3.43 -16.77 1.21
C ASN A 61 3.62 -18.14 1.90
N SER A 62 3.81 -19.18 1.10
CA SER A 62 3.93 -20.57 1.57
C SER A 62 5.14 -20.82 2.48
N SER A 63 6.13 -19.92 2.45
CA SER A 63 7.34 -20.02 3.28
C SER A 63 7.17 -19.37 4.66
N GLY A 64 5.99 -18.82 4.97
CA GLY A 64 5.75 -18.11 6.22
C GLY A 64 6.36 -16.70 6.24
N THR A 65 6.55 -16.10 5.07
CA THR A 65 7.05 -14.72 4.90
C THR A 65 6.03 -13.89 4.09
N TRP A 66 6.43 -12.72 3.60
CA TRP A 66 5.55 -11.83 2.83
C TRP A 66 5.95 -11.76 1.36
N ASP A 67 4.96 -11.93 0.48
CA ASP A 67 5.02 -11.44 -0.89
C ASP A 67 4.76 -9.94 -0.89
N ASN A 68 5.67 -9.22 -1.53
CA ASN A 68 5.58 -7.78 -1.75
C ASN A 68 4.82 -7.49 -3.04
N ILE A 69 3.88 -6.55 -2.97
CA ILE A 69 3.37 -5.87 -4.16
C ILE A 69 4.07 -4.53 -4.27
N ASP A 70 4.49 -4.16 -5.48
CA ASP A 70 5.08 -2.85 -5.74
C ASP A 70 4.16 -1.74 -5.24
N PRO A 71 4.72 -0.61 -4.74
CA PRO A 71 3.90 0.44 -4.15
C PRO A 71 2.95 1.01 -5.19
N LEU A 72 1.70 1.22 -4.78
CA LEU A 72 0.66 1.79 -5.64
C LEU A 72 0.41 3.24 -5.22
N GLY A 73 0.86 4.17 -6.05
CA GLY A 73 0.68 5.61 -5.84
C GLY A 73 -0.77 6.08 -5.97
N ILE A 74 -1.12 7.05 -5.14
CA ILE A 74 -2.40 7.75 -5.16
C ILE A 74 -2.11 9.24 -5.32
N PRO A 75 -2.29 9.80 -6.53
CA PRO A 75 -2.09 11.23 -6.76
C PRO A 75 -2.95 12.11 -5.87
N CYS A 76 -2.41 13.22 -5.39
CA CYS A 76 -3.12 14.11 -4.46
C CYS A 76 -4.29 14.89 -5.09
N ASP A 77 -4.38 14.91 -6.42
CA ASP A 77 -5.54 15.41 -7.16
C ASP A 77 -6.68 14.38 -7.26
N THR A 78 -6.49 13.16 -6.74
CA THR A 78 -7.55 12.14 -6.66
C THR A 78 -8.71 12.67 -5.79
N ALA A 79 -9.90 12.71 -6.37
CA ALA A 79 -11.10 13.15 -5.67
C ALA A 79 -11.54 12.14 -4.60
N GLY A 80 -11.15 12.40 -3.34
CA GLY A 80 -11.64 11.70 -2.15
C GLY A 80 -11.04 10.31 -1.93
N ALA A 81 -11.17 9.40 -2.90
CA ALA A 81 -10.68 8.02 -2.79
C ALA A 81 -10.21 7.45 -4.12
N LYS A 82 -9.29 6.48 -4.05
CA LYS A 82 -8.86 5.67 -5.21
C LYS A 82 -9.26 4.22 -5.02
N THR A 83 -9.77 3.60 -6.08
CA THR A 83 -10.03 2.17 -6.13
C THR A 83 -8.95 1.47 -6.95
N PHE A 84 -8.40 0.41 -6.39
CA PHE A 84 -7.45 -0.49 -7.04
C PHE A 84 -8.11 -1.84 -7.31
N SER A 85 -7.99 -2.33 -8.54
CA SER A 85 -8.59 -3.60 -8.94
C SER A 85 -7.76 -4.82 -8.45
N PRO A 86 -8.35 -6.03 -8.48
CA PRO A 86 -7.63 -7.29 -8.31
C PRO A 86 -6.36 -7.43 -9.17
N SER A 87 -6.35 -6.91 -10.40
CA SER A 87 -5.20 -7.02 -11.28
C SER A 87 -4.03 -6.14 -10.84
N GLN A 88 -4.28 -5.07 -10.08
CA GLN A 88 -3.25 -4.20 -9.51
C GLN A 88 -2.76 -4.70 -8.15
N THR A 89 -3.67 -5.28 -7.37
CA THR A 89 -3.43 -5.62 -5.95
C THR A 89 -3.22 -7.11 -5.71
N GLY A 90 -3.47 -7.97 -6.69
CA GLY A 90 -3.48 -9.41 -6.51
C GLY A 90 -4.48 -9.92 -5.44
N LEU A 91 -5.41 -9.09 -4.98
CA LEU A 91 -6.46 -9.46 -4.03
C LEU A 91 -7.67 -10.04 -4.76
N LYS A 92 -8.59 -10.67 -4.04
CA LYS A 92 -9.83 -11.26 -4.61
C LYS A 92 -10.94 -10.26 -4.90
N GLY A 93 -10.74 -8.97 -4.61
CA GLY A 93 -11.74 -7.92 -4.74
C GLY A 93 -11.07 -6.56 -4.84
N ASP A 94 -11.87 -5.53 -5.10
CA ASP A 94 -11.38 -4.17 -5.16
C ASP A 94 -10.96 -3.68 -3.77
N LEU A 95 -9.84 -2.96 -3.72
CA LEU A 95 -9.38 -2.24 -2.54
C LEU A 95 -9.55 -0.75 -2.81
N LYS A 96 -10.35 -0.09 -1.98
CA LYS A 96 -10.57 1.36 -2.06
C LYS A 96 -9.87 2.05 -0.90
N VAL A 97 -9.19 3.16 -1.21
CA VAL A 97 -8.37 3.92 -0.27
C VAL A 97 -8.87 5.36 -0.26
N GLY A 98 -9.45 5.77 0.85
CA GLY A 98 -9.81 7.16 1.09
C GLY A 98 -8.60 7.97 1.51
N LEU A 99 -8.39 9.12 0.84
CA LEU A 99 -7.25 9.96 1.10
C LEU A 99 -7.38 10.76 2.39
N GLY A 100 -8.58 11.26 2.75
CA GLY A 100 -8.73 12.16 3.90
C GLY A 100 -7.73 13.32 3.83
N ASP A 101 -7.01 13.56 4.93
CA ASP A 101 -5.92 14.55 5.00
C ASP A 101 -4.53 14.01 4.59
N ALA A 102 -4.42 12.84 3.96
CA ALA A 102 -3.13 12.23 3.62
C ALA A 102 -2.25 13.10 2.70
N CYS A 103 -2.84 14.03 1.96
CA CYS A 103 -2.13 15.02 1.13
C CYS A 103 -1.89 16.36 1.84
N ALA A 104 -2.42 16.56 3.04
CA ALA A 104 -2.18 17.77 3.82
C ALA A 104 -0.76 17.76 4.39
N SER A 105 -0.21 18.96 4.62
CA SER A 105 1.14 19.12 5.19
C SER A 105 1.32 18.51 6.58
N ILE A 106 0.22 18.33 7.33
CA ILE A 106 0.23 17.65 8.64
C ILE A 106 0.20 16.11 8.51
N GLY A 107 -0.35 15.60 7.40
CA GLY A 107 -0.39 14.18 7.01
C GLY A 107 -0.85 13.21 8.10
N ARG A 108 -1.85 13.54 8.93
CA ARG A 108 -2.22 12.72 10.10
C ARG A 108 -3.05 11.48 9.77
N LEU A 109 -3.44 11.31 8.51
CA LEU A 109 -4.41 10.33 8.03
C LEU A 109 -5.83 10.52 8.61
N ALA A 110 -6.16 11.74 9.03
CA ALA A 110 -7.49 12.09 9.51
C ALA A 110 -8.50 11.96 8.36
N GLY A 111 -9.54 11.16 8.59
CA GLY A 111 -10.54 10.81 7.56
C GLY A 111 -10.02 9.93 6.42
N SER A 112 -8.76 9.46 6.49
CA SER A 112 -8.27 8.43 5.57
C SER A 112 -8.84 7.07 5.95
N TYR A 113 -9.05 6.19 4.98
CA TYR A 113 -9.63 4.87 5.26
C TYR A 113 -9.22 3.81 4.23
N LEU A 114 -9.39 2.54 4.61
CA LEU A 114 -9.35 1.40 3.70
C LEU A 114 -10.73 0.75 3.64
N GLU A 115 -11.16 0.38 2.44
CA GLU A 115 -12.40 -0.34 2.21
C GLU A 115 -12.09 -1.56 1.32
N TYR A 116 -12.35 -2.76 1.84
CA TYR A 116 -12.16 -4.01 1.12
C TYR A 116 -13.38 -4.91 1.31
N LYS A 117 -14.07 -5.23 0.21
CA LYS A 117 -15.38 -5.90 0.23
C LYS A 117 -16.36 -5.10 1.11
N SER A 118 -16.87 -5.70 2.20
CA SER A 118 -17.79 -5.06 3.16
C SER A 118 -17.09 -4.52 4.41
N VAL A 119 -15.75 -4.54 4.45
CA VAL A 119 -14.97 -4.09 5.60
C VAL A 119 -14.50 -2.67 5.36
N PHE A 120 -14.79 -1.78 6.30
CA PHE A 120 -14.30 -0.42 6.36
C PHE A 120 -13.35 -0.28 7.55
N VAL A 121 -12.20 0.35 7.32
CA VAL A 121 -11.17 0.59 8.34
C VAL A 121 -10.77 2.06 8.31
N ASP A 122 -11.09 2.76 9.38
CA ASP A 122 -10.64 4.13 9.61
C ASP A 122 -9.14 4.16 9.96
N LEU A 123 -8.40 5.07 9.34
CA LEU A 123 -6.98 5.25 9.58
C LEU A 123 -6.68 6.46 10.48
N ASP A 124 -7.70 7.19 10.95
CA ASP A 124 -7.55 8.28 11.88
C ASP A 124 -7.00 7.81 13.25
N GLY A 125 -6.06 8.60 13.78
CA GLY A 125 -5.44 8.43 15.10
C GLY A 125 -4.60 7.16 15.31
N ASP A 126 -3.92 7.09 16.46
CA ASP A 126 -3.11 5.93 16.83
C ASP A 126 -3.95 4.77 17.42
N TYR A 127 -5.24 5.00 17.68
CA TYR A 127 -6.05 4.13 18.55
C TYR A 127 -7.40 3.70 17.94
N GLY A 128 -7.75 4.14 16.72
CA GLY A 128 -9.09 3.97 16.16
C GLY A 128 -9.53 2.54 15.80
N ASN A 129 -8.61 1.58 15.66
CA ASN A 129 -8.91 0.21 15.21
C ASN A 129 -7.93 -0.82 15.81
N GLY A 130 -7.72 -0.78 17.13
CA GLY A 130 -6.59 -1.42 17.82
C GLY A 130 -6.30 -2.91 17.54
N ASP A 131 -7.27 -3.68 17.03
CA ASP A 131 -7.08 -5.08 16.66
C ASP A 131 -6.77 -5.29 15.15
N VAL A 132 -7.11 -4.30 14.32
CA VAL A 132 -7.04 -4.40 12.85
C VAL A 132 -5.89 -3.55 12.30
N CYS A 133 -5.52 -2.47 12.98
CA CYS A 133 -4.42 -1.60 12.58
C CYS A 133 -3.34 -1.50 13.64
N GLY A 134 -2.09 -1.55 13.21
CA GLY A 134 -0.94 -1.26 14.05
C GLY A 134 -0.85 0.21 14.43
N LYS A 135 0.13 0.52 15.27
CA LYS A 135 0.54 1.89 15.55
C LYS A 135 1.02 2.56 14.26
N ARG A 136 0.89 3.88 14.20
CA ARG A 136 1.43 4.65 13.10
C ARG A 136 2.97 4.64 13.14
N ASP A 137 3.59 4.34 12.00
CA ASP A 137 5.03 4.42 11.77
C ASP A 137 5.28 4.74 10.30
N HIS A 138 5.58 6.01 9.98
CA HIS A 138 5.71 6.54 8.61
C HIS A 138 4.54 6.20 7.66
N GLY A 139 3.36 6.00 8.24
CA GLY A 139 2.19 5.43 7.61
C GLY A 139 1.45 4.57 8.61
N ARG A 140 0.49 3.77 8.13
CA ARG A 140 -0.27 2.87 8.99
C ARG A 140 -0.51 1.54 8.29
N SER A 141 -0.14 0.47 8.98
CA SER A 141 -0.39 -0.91 8.54
C SER A 141 -1.68 -1.43 9.16
N CYS A 142 -2.54 -2.05 8.35
CA CYS A 142 -3.76 -2.71 8.82
C CYS A 142 -3.92 -4.11 8.20
N GLN A 143 -4.29 -5.09 9.02
CA GLN A 143 -4.55 -6.47 8.61
C GLN A 143 -6.02 -6.68 8.26
N LEU A 144 -6.28 -7.18 7.05
CA LEU A 144 -7.62 -7.44 6.52
C LEU A 144 -7.78 -8.92 6.14
N SER A 145 -9.02 -9.38 5.96
CA SER A 145 -9.33 -10.75 5.54
C SER A 145 -9.49 -10.85 4.02
N LEU A 146 -8.88 -11.88 3.40
CA LEU A 146 -8.94 -12.16 1.96
C LEU A 146 -10.32 -12.61 1.45
#